data_AF-A0A519Z8L8-F1
#
_entry.id   AF-A0A519Z8L8-F1
#
_cell.length_a   1.000
_cell.length_b   1.000
_cell.length_c   1.000
_cell.angle_alpha   90.00
_cell.angle_beta   90.00
_cell.angle_gamma   90.00
#
_symmetry.space_group_name_H-M   'P 1'
#
loop_
_entity.id
_entity.type
_entity.pdbx_description
1 polymer ?
#
loop_
_entity_poly.entity_id
_entity_poly.type
_entity_poly.pdbx_seq_one_letter_code
_entity_poly.pdbx_strand_id
1 'polypeptide(L)'
;MNQELHHIDLECLVRMHQTASFRLQAALLNGATWQEVQDQRELVTELSIAIQRRRSRRTHPAADAGRSAPGQQPGAPTGEAGA
;
A
#
# COMPACT_ATOMS: atom_id res chain seq x y z
N MET A 1 -1.98 -6.29 14.28
CA MET A 1 -1.70 -6.83 12.92
C MET A 1 -1.48 -5.76 11.86
N ASN A 2 -2.32 -4.72 11.73
CA ASN A 2 -2.19 -3.73 10.64
C ASN A 2 -0.81 -3.02 10.52
N GLN A 3 -0.09 -2.78 11.62
CA GLN A 3 1.23 -2.11 11.56
C GLN A 3 2.38 -3.03 11.14
N GLU A 4 2.25 -4.34 11.33
CA GLU A 4 3.32 -5.32 11.06
C GLU A 4 3.44 -5.61 9.56
N LEU A 5 2.30 -5.66 8.85
CA LEU A 5 2.24 -5.94 7.41
C LEU A 5 2.94 -4.88 6.55
N HIS A 6 3.13 -3.66 7.06
CA HIS A 6 3.76 -2.56 6.30
C HIS A 6 5.28 -2.71 6.13
N HIS A 7 5.93 -3.50 6.98
CA HIS A 7 7.38 -3.73 6.96
C HIS A 7 7.77 -4.97 6.15
N ILE A 8 6.79 -5.81 5.81
CA ILE A 8 6.99 -7.04 5.06
C ILE A 8 7.22 -6.72 3.57
N ASP A 9 8.14 -7.45 2.93
CA ASP A 9 8.37 -7.30 1.49
C ASP A 9 7.17 -7.80 0.67
N LEU A 10 6.99 -7.21 -0.52
CA LEU A 10 5.87 -7.52 -1.41
C LEU A 10 5.79 -9.01 -1.75
N GLU A 11 6.92 -9.68 -1.99
CA GLU A 11 6.93 -11.10 -2.31
C GLU A 11 6.45 -11.95 -1.13
N CYS A 12 6.84 -11.57 0.09
CA CYS A 12 6.39 -12.24 1.31
C CYS A 12 4.89 -12.01 1.53
N LEU A 13 4.37 -10.78 1.32
CA LEU A 13 2.94 -10.50 1.38
C LEU A 13 2.14 -11.35 0.38
N VAL A 14 2.65 -11.54 -0.84
CA VAL A 14 2.01 -12.39 -1.86
C VAL A 14 2.00 -13.87 -1.42
N ARG A 15 3.10 -14.39 -0.88
CA ARG A 15 3.15 -15.77 -0.36
C ARG A 15 2.19 -15.98 0.81
N MET A 16 2.12 -15.02 1.73
CA MET A 16 1.16 -15.05 2.84
C MET A 16 -0.28 -15.05 2.32
N HIS A 17 -0.57 -14.20 1.33
CA HIS A 17 -1.90 -14.15 0.72
C HIS A 17 -2.28 -15.48 0.09
N GLN A 18 -1.39 -16.08 -0.72
CA GLN A 18 -1.63 -17.40 -1.32
C GLN A 18 -1.90 -18.48 -0.26
N THR A 19 -1.09 -18.49 0.81
CA THR A 19 -1.28 -19.42 1.93
C THR A 19 -2.64 -19.23 2.61
N ALA A 20 -3.04 -17.99 2.89
CA ALA A 20 -4.33 -17.67 3.48
C ALA A 20 -5.49 -18.02 2.55
N SER A 21 -5.36 -17.79 1.23
CA SER A 21 -6.36 -18.19 0.23
C SER A 21 -6.55 -19.71 0.20
N PHE A 22 -5.46 -20.48 0.28
CA PHE A 22 -5.52 -21.93 0.34
C PHE A 22 -6.23 -22.43 1.61
N ARG A 23 -5.91 -21.81 2.75
CA ARG A 23 -6.58 -22.11 4.03
C ARG A 23 -8.07 -21.77 4.01
N LEU A 24 -8.44 -20.63 3.43
CA LEU A 24 -9.84 -20.26 3.24
C LEU A 24 -10.57 -21.28 2.37
N GLN A 25 -9.97 -21.68 1.25
CA GLN A 25 -10.54 -22.71 0.37
C GLN A 25 -10.74 -24.04 1.12
N ALA A 26 -9.74 -24.46 1.89
CA ALA A 26 -9.84 -25.66 2.71
C ALA A 26 -10.95 -25.54 3.76
N ALA A 27 -11.07 -24.39 4.44
CA ALA A 27 -12.11 -24.15 5.45
C ALA A 27 -13.52 -24.23 4.84
N LEU A 28 -13.71 -23.64 3.66
CA LEU A 28 -14.99 -23.67 2.93
C LEU A 28 -15.39 -25.08 2.49
N LEU A 29 -14.43 -25.93 2.14
CA LEU A 29 -14.70 -27.28 1.62
C LEU A 29 -14.80 -28.35 2.72
N ASN A 30 -14.12 -28.17 3.85
CA ASN A 30 -14.01 -29.19 4.90
C ASN A 30 -15.04 -29.02 6.03
N GLY A 31 -16.03 -28.13 5.86
CA GLY A 31 -17.06 -27.89 6.88
C GLY A 31 -16.49 -27.24 8.15
N ALA A 32 -15.50 -26.34 8.00
CA ALA A 32 -15.04 -25.52 9.11
C ALA A 32 -16.19 -24.65 9.65
N THR A 33 -16.05 -24.19 10.89
CA THR A 33 -17.04 -23.29 11.48
C THR A 33 -17.10 -21.97 10.72
N TRP A 34 -18.25 -21.30 10.80
CA TRP A 34 -18.41 -19.98 10.21
C TRP A 34 -17.36 -18.97 10.70
N GLN A 35 -17.00 -19.04 11.99
CA GLN A 35 -15.98 -18.18 12.56
C GLN A 35 -14.62 -18.40 11.89
N GLU A 36 -14.19 -19.65 11.73
CA GLU A 36 -12.91 -19.96 11.08
C GLU A 36 -12.87 -19.49 9.63
N VAL A 37 -13.98 -19.65 8.89
CA VAL A 37 -14.11 -19.14 7.52
C VAL A 37 -13.99 -17.62 7.50
N GLN A 38 -14.67 -16.94 8.43
CA GLN A 38 -14.64 -15.49 8.54
C GLN A 38 -13.24 -14.97 8.86
N ASP A 39 -12.54 -15.59 9.82
CA ASP A 39 -11.17 -15.22 10.20
C ASP A 39 -10.22 -15.35 9.01
N GLN A 40 -10.31 -16.45 8.24
CA GLN A 40 -9.49 -16.61 7.02
C GLN A 40 -9.85 -15.58 5.95
N ARG A 41 -11.13 -15.24 5.79
CA ARG A 41 -11.60 -14.24 4.82
C ARG A 41 -11.09 -12.84 5.15
N GLU A 42 -11.10 -12.46 6.43
CA GLU A 42 -10.55 -11.20 6.92
C GLU A 42 -9.05 -11.12 6.63
N LEU A 43 -8.29 -12.17 6.96
CA LEU A 43 -6.86 -12.23 6.70
C LEU A 43 -6.52 -12.10 5.20
N VAL A 44 -7.23 -12.81 4.32
CA VAL A 44 -7.07 -12.70 2.85
C VAL A 44 -7.33 -11.25 2.38
N THR A 45 -8.36 -10.62 2.94
CA THR A 45 -8.74 -9.24 2.58
C THR A 45 -7.68 -8.24 3.03
N GLU A 46 -7.18 -8.35 4.26
CA GLU A 46 -6.11 -7.49 4.78
C GLU A 46 -4.83 -7.61 3.94
N LEU A 47 -4.43 -8.84 3.59
CA LEU A 47 -3.27 -9.10 2.75
C LEU A 47 -3.45 -8.54 1.34
N SER A 48 -4.63 -8.67 0.74
CA SER A 48 -4.97 -8.05 -0.55
C SER A 48 -4.81 -6.54 -0.52
N ILE A 49 -5.32 -5.88 0.52
CA ILE A 49 -5.19 -4.43 0.71
C ILE A 49 -3.72 -4.04 0.87
N ALA A 50 -2.95 -4.78 1.68
CA ALA A 50 -1.53 -4.52 1.90
C ALA A 50 -0.71 -4.65 0.59
N ILE A 51 -0.96 -5.71 -0.19
CA ILE A 51 -0.34 -5.93 -1.51
C ILE A 51 -0.65 -4.76 -2.44
N GLN A 52 -1.92 -4.37 -2.55
CA GLN A 52 -2.34 -3.29 -3.45
C GLN A 52 -1.69 -1.96 -3.05
N ARG A 53 -1.72 -1.60 -1.77
CA ARG A 53 -1.06 -0.39 -1.25
C ARG A 53 0.43 -0.38 -1.57
N ARG A 54 1.11 -1.52 -1.45
CA ARG A 54 2.55 -1.65 -1.72
C ARG A 54 2.87 -1.52 -3.21
N ARG A 55 2.05 -2.12 -4.08
CA ARG A 55 2.17 -1.98 -5.54
C ARG A 55 1.96 -0.53 -5.99
N SER A 56 0.91 0.12 -5.51
CA SER A 56 0.62 1.53 -5.84
C SER A 56 1.72 2.50 -5.42
N ARG A 57 2.43 2.24 -4.30
CA ARG A 57 3.59 3.05 -3.87
C ARG A 57 4.80 2.90 -4.79
N ARG A 58 5.01 1.74 -5.43
CA ARG A 58 6.13 1.53 -6.37
C ARG A 58 5.90 2.15 -7.75
N THR A 59 4.65 2.43 -8.12
CA THR A 59 4.27 2.89 -9.47
C THR A 59 3.88 4.37 -9.56
N HIS A 60 4.07 5.16 -8.48
CA HIS A 60 3.73 6.58 -8.49
C HIS A 60 4.98 7.47 -8.39
N PRO A 61 5.62 7.84 -9.52
CA PRO A 61 6.65 8.89 -9.51
C PRO A 61 6.12 10.24 -9.00
N ALA A 62 4.80 10.45 -9.00
CA ALA A 62 4.17 11.68 -8.49
C ALA A 62 4.06 11.75 -6.95
N ALA A 63 4.34 10.68 -6.20
CA ALA A 63 4.36 10.74 -4.73
C ALA A 63 5.62 11.43 -4.16
N ASP A 64 6.67 11.58 -4.98
CA ASP A 64 7.92 12.27 -4.64
C ASP A 64 7.95 13.77 -5.01
N ALA A 65 6.88 14.30 -5.63
CA ALA A 65 6.80 15.70 -6.06
C ALA A 65 6.82 16.72 -4.91
N GLY A 66 6.76 16.27 -3.65
CA GLY A 66 6.75 17.13 -2.46
C GLY A 66 8.09 17.37 -1.78
N ARG A 67 9.21 16.73 -2.19
CA ARG A 67 10.47 16.79 -1.40
C ARG A 67 11.70 17.41 -2.08
N SER A 68 11.60 17.93 -3.29
CA SER A 68 12.73 18.62 -3.91
C SER A 68 12.28 19.86 -4.68
N ALA A 69 12.07 20.96 -3.97
CA ALA A 69 12.28 22.29 -4.53
C ALA A 69 13.59 22.84 -3.95
N PRO A 70 14.76 22.56 -4.54
CA PRO A 70 15.94 23.35 -4.25
C PRO A 70 15.86 24.63 -5.07
N GLY A 71 15.75 25.76 -4.37
CA GLY A 71 16.14 27.07 -4.90
C GLY A 71 15.06 27.84 -5.64
N GLN A 72 14.11 28.41 -4.90
CA GLN A 72 13.42 29.62 -5.37
C GLN A 72 14.16 30.84 -4.82
N GLN A 73 15.16 31.31 -5.57
CA GLN A 73 15.71 32.66 -5.39
C GLN A 73 14.60 33.68 -5.67
N PRO A 74 14.35 34.66 -4.77
CA PRO A 74 13.51 35.80 -5.09
C PRO A 74 14.40 36.92 -5.64
N GLY A 75 14.22 37.31 -6.89
CA GLY A 75 15.00 38.39 -7.51
C GLY A 75 14.32 39.03 -8.71
N ALA A 76 13.75 40.22 -8.46
CA ALA A 76 13.34 41.29 -9.38
C ALA A 76 12.04 41.17 -10.20
N PRO A 77 11.06 42.06 -9.93
CA PRO A 77 10.31 42.75 -10.97
C PRO A 77 11.01 44.06 -11.32
N THR A 78 11.49 44.18 -12.55
CA THR A 78 11.92 45.44 -13.15
C THR A 78 10.70 46.32 -13.36
N GLY A 79 10.64 47.45 -12.67
CA GLY A 79 9.59 48.44 -12.85
C GLY A 79 10.00 49.76 -12.22
N GLU A 80 10.71 50.60 -12.96
CA GLU A 80 10.73 52.06 -12.77
C GLU A 80 11.41 52.72 -13.97
N ALA A 81 10.71 53.66 -14.60
CA ALA A 81 11.23 54.99 -14.92
C ALA A 81 10.11 55.82 -15.57
N GLY A 82 9.51 56.70 -14.77
CA GLY A 82 8.93 57.93 -15.28
C GLY A 82 10.02 58.98 -15.47
N ALA A 83 9.88 59.78 -16.52
CA ALA A 83 10.31 61.17 -16.62
C ALA A 83 9.53 61.81 -17.77
#